data_AF-A0A958QE62-F1
#
_entry.id   AF-A0A958QE62-F1
#
_cell.length_a   1.000
_cell.length_b   1.000
_cell.length_c   1.000
_cell.angle_alpha   90.00
_cell.angle_beta   90.00
_cell.angle_gamma   90.00
#
_symmetry.space_group_name_H-M   'P 1'
#
loop_
_entity.id
_entity.type
_entity.pdbx_description
1 polymer ?
#
loop_
_entity_poly.entity_id
_entity_poly.type
_entity_poly.pdbx_seq_one_letter_code
_entity_poly.pdbx_strand_id
1 'polypeptide(L)'
;MNAKRFIRKSALALLARSPKQLRHRLYRELLQLPPSPPEGLTIKFAETADEYESAFKLLQVSYADLGLSQMDLEIRTTKYHLLPTTQVVIATLKGQVVATLTHIIDSALGLPIEDYTSIQQLRECGEIISEISSLAVDRDWRHNHGLFMYLTRFTLDHAIQNLGIDSWVIVTHPNARDFYEGLLCFEPLSEEVFSCDHVKGAAGFSQRLDLGKLKENFHKIYAGKPKSKNILDFYFNENFDSVFKKPDVSIIPFSIMESQLFENLFQKKSNTANVLSLGERQVLENSYPTSMINTQRTLQEASDTHRRIEKYRSPVFLPAMLSIGDQILPVRVINVSQKGARVVSKHPLGPFEKGLLVLTHPDRGRFSVSVSGIWLRGQYEMGLRITSSYEWEHWSEQIAKSVARHQNKSRSAS
;
A
#
# COMPACT_ATOMS: atom_id res chain seq x y z
N MET A 1 31.83 7.72 -21.30
CA MET A 1 30.59 6.97 -21.63
C MET A 1 30.87 5.48 -21.46
N ASN A 2 30.32 4.84 -20.41
CA ASN A 2 30.84 3.58 -19.85
C ASN A 2 30.58 2.33 -20.73
N ALA A 3 31.65 1.68 -21.22
CA ALA A 3 31.60 0.44 -22.02
C ALA A 3 30.75 -0.68 -21.37
N LYS A 4 30.69 -0.74 -20.04
CA LYS A 4 29.83 -1.67 -19.27
C LYS A 4 28.33 -1.46 -19.54
N ARG A 5 27.87 -0.24 -19.82
CA ARG A 5 26.45 0.08 -20.10
C ARG A 5 26.05 -0.34 -21.51
N PHE A 6 26.98 -0.26 -22.47
CA PHE A 6 26.77 -0.71 -23.84
C PHE A 6 26.73 -2.24 -23.91
N ILE A 7 27.70 -2.93 -23.29
CA ILE A 7 27.73 -4.40 -23.18
C ILE A 7 26.46 -4.94 -22.49
N ARG A 8 25.98 -4.28 -21.43
CA ARG A 8 24.71 -4.64 -20.76
C ARG A 8 23.49 -4.52 -21.68
N LYS A 9 23.37 -3.44 -22.46
CA LYS A 9 22.26 -3.28 -23.42
C LYS A 9 22.30 -4.33 -24.53
N SER A 10 23.48 -4.61 -25.08
CA SER A 10 23.65 -5.60 -26.15
C SER A 10 23.40 -7.03 -25.67
N ALA A 11 23.87 -7.39 -24.47
CA ALA A 11 23.63 -8.71 -23.87
C ALA A 11 22.14 -8.93 -23.54
N LEU A 12 21.45 -7.91 -23.00
CA LEU A 12 20.00 -7.97 -22.74
C LEU A 12 19.18 -8.07 -24.03
N ALA A 13 19.58 -7.35 -25.09
CA ALA A 13 18.90 -7.39 -26.39
C ALA A 13 19.00 -8.77 -27.06
N LEU A 14 20.17 -9.43 -26.99
CA LEU A 14 20.36 -10.80 -27.47
C LEU A 14 19.59 -11.83 -26.63
N LEU A 15 19.49 -11.60 -25.32
CA LEU A 15 18.76 -12.49 -24.40
C LEU A 15 17.25 -12.30 -24.42
N ALA A 16 16.72 -11.22 -25.01
CA ALA A 16 15.27 -11.00 -25.12
C ALA A 16 14.53 -12.17 -25.80
N ARG A 17 15.22 -12.91 -26.70
CA ARG A 17 14.70 -14.10 -27.39
C ARG A 17 15.03 -15.44 -26.71
N SER A 18 15.79 -15.41 -25.62
CA SER A 18 16.17 -16.62 -24.87
C SER A 18 15.06 -17.07 -23.90
N PRO A 19 15.02 -18.35 -23.49
CA PRO A 19 14.09 -18.83 -22.48
C PRO A 19 14.09 -18.01 -21.18
N LYS A 20 12.91 -17.86 -20.58
CA LYS A 20 12.67 -17.07 -19.35
C LYS A 20 13.68 -17.37 -18.24
N GLN A 21 14.02 -18.64 -18.04
CA GLN A 21 14.96 -19.09 -17.02
C GLN A 21 16.37 -18.49 -17.21
N LEU A 22 16.84 -18.36 -18.44
CA LEU A 22 18.15 -17.77 -18.75
C LEU A 22 18.13 -16.26 -18.54
N ARG A 23 17.06 -15.58 -18.98
CA ARG A 23 16.89 -14.13 -18.75
C ARG A 23 16.89 -13.81 -17.27
N HIS A 24 16.11 -14.56 -16.49
CA HIS A 24 16.03 -14.42 -15.03
C HIS A 24 17.38 -14.66 -14.34
N ARG A 25 18.12 -15.70 -14.77
CA ARG A 25 19.48 -15.95 -14.27
C ARG A 25 20.40 -14.77 -14.57
N LEU A 26 20.33 -14.18 -15.76
CA LEU A 26 21.13 -13.00 -16.08
C LEU A 26 20.79 -11.82 -15.15
N TYR A 27 19.51 -11.50 -14.96
CA TYR A 27 19.12 -10.41 -14.05
C TYR A 27 19.72 -10.60 -12.65
N ARG A 28 19.65 -11.83 -12.11
CA ARG A 28 20.25 -12.16 -10.81
C ARG A 28 21.78 -12.04 -10.80
N GLU A 29 22.45 -12.39 -11.90
CA GLU A 29 23.91 -12.25 -11.98
C GLU A 29 24.36 -10.80 -12.15
N LEU A 30 23.56 -9.96 -12.83
CA LEU A 30 23.83 -8.54 -13.03
C LEU A 30 23.46 -7.68 -11.81
N LEU A 31 22.64 -8.22 -10.91
CA LEU A 31 22.28 -7.58 -9.66
C LEU A 31 23.53 -7.26 -8.84
N GLN A 32 23.55 -6.05 -8.30
CA GLN A 32 24.52 -5.62 -7.31
C GLN A 32 23.78 -4.82 -6.25
N LEU A 33 23.60 -5.41 -5.08
CA LEU A 33 23.02 -4.76 -3.92
C LEU A 33 24.00 -3.71 -3.36
N PRO A 34 23.48 -2.59 -2.83
CA PRO A 34 24.31 -1.59 -2.18
C PRO A 34 24.99 -2.23 -0.96
N PRO A 35 26.32 -2.04 -0.79
CA PRO A 35 27.06 -2.64 0.33
C PRO A 35 26.66 -2.02 1.69
N SER A 36 26.23 -0.76 1.65
CA SER A 36 25.72 0.01 2.78
C SER A 36 24.74 1.07 2.26
N PRO A 37 23.85 1.57 3.13
CA PRO A 37 23.02 2.73 2.81
C PRO A 37 23.89 3.95 2.47
N PRO A 38 23.47 4.82 1.53
CA PRO A 38 24.08 6.13 1.34
C PRO A 38 24.06 6.95 2.63
N GLU A 39 25.10 7.77 2.83
CA GLU A 39 25.19 8.65 3.98
C GLU A 39 24.01 9.63 4.03
N GLY A 40 23.36 9.72 5.19
CA GLY A 40 22.21 10.59 5.40
C GLY A 40 20.91 10.09 4.74
N LEU A 41 20.86 8.83 4.26
CA LEU A 41 19.63 8.23 3.77
C LEU A 41 18.65 8.02 4.92
N THR A 42 17.41 8.42 4.71
CA THR A 42 16.28 8.08 5.57
C THR A 42 15.14 7.54 4.71
N ILE A 43 14.54 6.42 5.10
CA ILE A 43 13.29 5.91 4.52
C ILE A 43 12.18 6.07 5.55
N LYS A 44 11.06 6.69 5.15
CA LYS A 44 9.89 6.93 6.02
C LYS A 44 8.62 7.06 5.20
N PHE A 45 7.48 7.07 5.88
CA PHE A 45 6.24 7.59 5.29
C PHE A 45 6.29 9.12 5.21
N ALA A 46 5.68 9.70 4.18
CA ALA A 46 5.52 11.15 4.09
C ALA A 46 4.51 11.63 5.15
N GLU A 47 4.87 12.70 5.87
CA GLU A 47 4.11 13.24 6.99
C GLU A 47 3.78 14.72 6.80
N THR A 48 4.61 15.47 6.07
CA THR A 48 4.44 16.91 5.87
C THR A 48 3.97 17.26 4.47
N ALA A 49 3.36 18.45 4.33
CA ALA A 49 2.91 18.96 3.04
C ALA A 49 4.04 19.01 2.01
N ASP A 50 5.22 19.47 2.41
CA ASP A 50 6.39 19.58 1.56
C ASP A 50 6.93 18.22 1.12
N GLU A 51 6.85 17.20 2.00
CA GLU A 51 7.25 15.83 1.69
C GLU A 51 6.33 15.21 0.63
N TYR A 52 5.00 15.35 0.79
CA TYR A 52 4.02 14.90 -0.22
C TYR A 52 4.18 15.65 -1.54
N GLU A 53 4.30 16.97 -1.48
CA GLU A 53 4.48 17.79 -2.69
C GLU A 53 5.76 17.39 -3.43
N SER A 54 6.88 17.24 -2.72
CA SER A 54 8.16 16.84 -3.31
C SER A 54 8.07 15.45 -3.94
N ALA A 55 7.40 14.50 -3.28
CA ALA A 55 7.16 13.17 -3.84
C ALA A 55 6.35 13.22 -5.14
N PHE A 56 5.25 13.98 -5.17
CA PHE A 56 4.38 14.08 -6.34
C PHE A 56 4.99 14.90 -7.48
N LYS A 57 5.84 15.90 -7.16
CA LYS A 57 6.70 16.61 -8.12
C LYS A 57 7.71 15.65 -8.75
N LEU A 58 8.43 14.89 -7.93
CA LEU A 58 9.39 13.91 -8.41
C LEU A 58 8.73 12.86 -9.32
N LEU A 59 7.54 12.39 -8.95
CA LEU A 59 6.75 11.49 -9.77
C LEU A 59 6.42 12.09 -11.14
N GLN A 60 5.93 13.33 -11.15
CA GLN A 60 5.57 14.05 -12.37
C GLN A 60 6.78 14.24 -13.29
N VAL A 61 7.91 14.69 -12.76
CA VAL A 61 9.18 14.82 -13.51
C VAL A 61 9.59 13.46 -14.08
N SER A 62 9.63 12.41 -13.25
CA SER A 62 10.03 11.08 -13.69
C SER A 62 9.13 10.53 -14.80
N TYR A 63 7.82 10.79 -14.75
CA TYR A 63 6.89 10.34 -15.79
C TYR A 63 7.06 11.15 -17.08
N ALA A 64 7.26 12.46 -16.98
CA ALA A 64 7.54 13.30 -18.13
C ALA A 64 8.85 12.89 -18.83
N ASP A 65 9.90 12.57 -18.07
CA ASP A 65 11.18 12.07 -18.59
C ASP A 65 11.04 10.81 -19.44
N LEU A 66 10.10 9.95 -19.04
CA LEU A 66 9.79 8.69 -19.71
C LEU A 66 8.76 8.85 -20.84
N GLY A 67 8.30 10.08 -21.10
CA GLY A 67 7.28 10.36 -22.10
C GLY A 67 5.86 9.95 -21.70
N LEU A 68 5.64 9.57 -20.44
CA LEU A 68 4.38 9.04 -19.90
C LEU A 68 3.40 10.11 -19.44
N SER A 69 3.89 11.34 -19.20
CA SER A 69 3.08 12.50 -18.80
C SER A 69 3.46 13.73 -19.62
N GLN A 70 2.60 14.74 -19.67
CA GLN A 70 2.96 16.08 -20.16
C GLN A 70 3.56 16.87 -18.99
N MET A 71 4.44 17.85 -19.24
CA MET A 71 5.08 18.68 -18.19
C MET A 71 4.22 19.89 -17.75
N ASP A 72 2.96 19.93 -18.15
CA ASP A 72 2.00 21.00 -17.85
C ASP A 72 1.48 20.96 -16.40
N LEU A 73 1.44 19.78 -15.77
CA LEU A 73 1.07 19.64 -14.37
C LEU A 73 2.26 19.92 -13.44
N GLU A 74 2.02 20.66 -12.36
CA GLU A 74 3.02 20.92 -11.32
C GLU A 74 3.36 19.63 -10.54
N ILE A 75 2.34 18.83 -10.23
CA ILE A 75 2.46 17.56 -9.52
C ILE A 75 1.59 16.49 -10.16
N ARG A 76 1.94 15.21 -9.94
CA ARG A 76 1.13 14.07 -10.40
C ARG A 76 0.51 13.37 -9.20
N THR A 77 -0.81 13.27 -9.22
CA THR A 77 -1.60 12.51 -8.24
C THR A 77 -2.69 11.70 -8.95
N THR A 78 -3.36 10.82 -8.20
CA THR A 78 -4.47 9.98 -8.66
C THR A 78 -5.52 9.92 -7.56
N LYS A 79 -6.75 9.51 -7.88
CA LYS A 79 -7.84 9.36 -6.88
C LYS A 79 -7.45 8.48 -5.69
N TYR A 80 -6.57 7.52 -5.90
CA TYR A 80 -6.10 6.61 -4.84
C TYR A 80 -5.18 7.29 -3.83
N HIS A 81 -4.48 8.35 -4.20
CA HIS A 81 -3.71 9.16 -3.25
C HIS A 81 -4.61 9.89 -2.26
N LEU A 82 -5.91 10.04 -2.55
CA LEU A 82 -6.91 10.59 -1.63
C LEU A 82 -7.40 9.57 -0.60
N LEU A 83 -7.04 8.29 -0.72
CA LEU A 83 -7.46 7.30 0.27
C LEU A 83 -6.64 7.49 1.54
N PRO A 84 -7.28 7.47 2.71
CA PRO A 84 -6.55 7.51 3.97
C PRO A 84 -5.62 6.31 4.13
N THR A 85 -5.97 5.15 3.56
CA THR A 85 -5.15 3.93 3.61
C THR A 85 -3.95 3.94 2.68
N THR A 86 -3.83 4.94 1.81
CA THR A 86 -2.70 5.04 0.89
C THR A 86 -1.47 5.60 1.61
N GLN A 87 -0.36 4.89 1.52
CA GLN A 87 0.88 5.30 2.18
C GLN A 87 1.91 5.71 1.13
N VAL A 88 2.32 6.98 1.18
CA VAL A 88 3.43 7.47 0.36
C VAL A 88 4.72 7.25 1.15
N VAL A 89 5.60 6.40 0.63
CA VAL A 89 6.92 6.11 1.19
C VAL A 89 7.95 6.94 0.44
N ILE A 90 8.79 7.66 1.17
CA ILE A 90 9.83 8.52 0.62
C ILE A 90 11.21 8.07 1.08
N ALA A 91 12.19 8.24 0.20
CA ALA A 91 13.60 8.24 0.54
C ALA A 91 14.09 9.69 0.57
N THR A 92 14.67 10.12 1.68
CA THR A 92 15.28 11.43 1.80
C THR A 92 16.79 11.34 1.97
N LEU A 93 17.50 12.27 1.37
CA LEU A 93 18.94 12.48 1.55
C LEU A 93 19.16 13.92 1.96
N LYS A 94 19.75 14.12 3.14
CA LYS A 94 19.97 15.47 3.71
C LYS A 94 18.70 16.33 3.70
N GLY A 95 17.54 15.70 3.94
CA GLY A 95 16.23 16.35 3.98
C GLY A 95 15.51 16.48 2.63
N GLN A 96 16.14 16.17 1.50
CA GLN A 96 15.51 16.24 0.18
C GLN A 96 14.93 14.89 -0.24
N VAL A 97 13.70 14.87 -0.75
CA VAL A 97 13.08 13.66 -1.31
C VAL A 97 13.75 13.30 -2.64
N VAL A 98 14.39 12.13 -2.68
CA VAL A 98 15.12 11.62 -3.87
C VAL A 98 14.50 10.36 -4.47
N ALA A 99 13.58 9.71 -3.76
CA ALA A 99 12.77 8.63 -4.31
C ALA A 99 11.43 8.53 -3.58
N THR A 100 10.44 7.99 -4.26
CA THR A 100 9.10 7.77 -3.72
C THR A 100 8.49 6.49 -4.27
N LEU A 101 7.60 5.89 -3.49
CA LEU A 101 6.75 4.76 -3.84
C LEU A 101 5.43 4.91 -3.09
N THR A 102 4.32 4.52 -3.70
CA THR A 102 3.00 4.56 -3.07
C THR A 102 2.47 3.15 -2.84
N HIS A 103 2.07 2.85 -1.61
CA HIS A 103 1.44 1.61 -1.21
C HIS A 103 -0.05 1.84 -1.02
N ILE A 104 -0.88 1.27 -1.90
CA ILE A 104 -2.34 1.48 -1.95
C ILE A 104 -3.01 0.20 -1.49
N ILE A 105 -3.69 0.24 -0.35
CA ILE A 105 -4.36 -0.95 0.20
C ILE A 105 -5.77 -1.05 -0.37
N ASP A 106 -6.19 -2.27 -0.72
CA ASP A 106 -7.51 -2.52 -1.31
C ASP A 106 -8.65 -1.98 -0.42
N SER A 107 -9.60 -1.31 -1.05
CA SER A 107 -10.67 -0.57 -0.38
C SER A 107 -11.96 -0.60 -1.21
N ALA A 108 -13.01 0.09 -0.74
CA ALA A 108 -14.23 0.23 -1.54
C ALA A 108 -14.02 1.03 -2.84
N LEU A 109 -12.93 1.80 -2.95
CA LEU A 109 -12.54 2.49 -4.19
C LEU A 109 -11.82 1.54 -5.18
N GLY A 110 -11.48 0.32 -4.74
CA GLY A 110 -10.68 -0.63 -5.50
C GLY A 110 -9.19 -0.26 -5.53
N LEU A 111 -8.47 -0.88 -6.47
CA LEU A 111 -7.06 -0.64 -6.77
C LEU A 111 -6.88 -0.15 -8.22
N PRO A 112 -5.83 0.64 -8.53
CA PRO A 112 -5.56 1.12 -9.89
C PRO A 112 -5.48 0.01 -10.94
N ILE A 113 -4.95 -1.16 -10.60
CA ILE A 113 -4.83 -2.31 -11.51
C ILE A 113 -6.17 -2.78 -12.09
N GLU A 114 -7.29 -2.54 -11.40
CA GLU A 114 -8.61 -3.05 -11.78
C GLU A 114 -9.21 -2.37 -13.00
N ASP A 115 -8.66 -1.24 -13.42
CA ASP A 115 -8.99 -0.62 -14.71
C ASP A 115 -8.60 -1.54 -15.89
N TYR A 116 -7.69 -2.50 -15.67
CA TYR A 116 -7.10 -3.33 -16.72
C TYR A 116 -7.10 -4.83 -16.42
N THR A 117 -7.04 -5.24 -15.15
CA THR A 117 -6.95 -6.65 -14.77
C THR A 117 -7.77 -6.91 -13.51
N SER A 118 -8.71 -7.86 -13.59
CA SER A 118 -9.50 -8.27 -12.43
C SER A 118 -8.63 -9.00 -11.40
N ILE A 119 -8.78 -8.61 -10.14
CA ILE A 119 -8.18 -9.28 -8.97
C ILE A 119 -9.24 -10.02 -8.13
N GLN A 120 -10.44 -10.21 -8.68
CA GLN A 120 -11.57 -10.80 -7.96
C GLN A 120 -11.23 -12.18 -7.39
N GLN A 121 -10.50 -13.01 -8.13
CA GLN A 121 -10.08 -14.33 -7.67
C GLN A 121 -9.25 -14.26 -6.37
N LEU A 122 -8.38 -13.25 -6.23
CA LEU A 122 -7.57 -13.05 -5.03
C LEU A 122 -8.46 -12.72 -3.83
N ARG A 123 -9.43 -11.82 -4.02
CA ARG A 123 -10.41 -11.46 -2.99
C ARG A 123 -11.27 -12.66 -2.60
N GLU A 124 -11.68 -13.46 -3.59
CA GLU A 124 -12.44 -14.69 -3.40
C GLU A 124 -11.63 -15.80 -2.72
N CYS A 125 -10.30 -15.68 -2.62
CA CYS A 125 -9.45 -16.53 -1.79
C CYS A 125 -9.19 -15.95 -0.39
N GLY A 126 -9.86 -14.86 -0.01
CA GLY A 126 -9.67 -14.22 1.28
C GLY A 126 -8.31 -13.54 1.42
N GLU A 127 -7.72 -13.08 0.32
CA GLU A 127 -6.46 -12.35 0.36
C GLU A 127 -6.67 -10.87 0.68
N ILE A 128 -5.79 -10.35 1.53
CA ILE A 128 -5.63 -8.92 1.76
C ILE A 128 -4.60 -8.44 0.76
N ILE A 129 -5.06 -7.60 -0.17
CA ILE A 129 -4.30 -7.21 -1.35
C ILE A 129 -3.93 -5.73 -1.23
N SER A 130 -2.76 -5.38 -1.72
CA SER A 130 -2.40 -3.99 -1.96
C SER A 130 -1.62 -3.83 -3.26
N GLU A 131 -1.65 -2.63 -3.83
CA GLU A 131 -0.88 -2.27 -5.01
C GLU A 131 0.35 -1.45 -4.62
N ILE A 132 1.49 -1.76 -5.25
CA ILE A 132 2.67 -0.92 -5.24
C ILE A 132 2.67 -0.08 -6.53
N SER A 133 2.51 1.23 -6.37
CA SER A 133 2.31 2.17 -7.46
C SER A 133 3.21 3.41 -7.33
N SER A 134 3.14 4.33 -8.30
CA SER A 134 3.81 5.64 -8.26
C SER A 134 5.30 5.60 -7.89
N LEU A 135 6.04 4.58 -8.34
CA LEU A 135 7.48 4.49 -8.09
C LEU A 135 8.24 5.52 -8.92
N ALA A 136 8.99 6.39 -8.28
CA ALA A 136 9.91 7.32 -8.94
C ALA A 136 11.21 7.45 -8.16
N VAL A 137 12.31 7.57 -8.88
CA VAL A 137 13.65 7.83 -8.33
C VAL A 137 14.24 9.00 -9.09
N ASP A 138 14.84 9.94 -8.38
CA ASP A 138 15.54 11.07 -8.96
C ASP A 138 16.65 10.60 -9.92
N ARG A 139 16.82 11.34 -11.04
CA ARG A 139 17.72 10.97 -12.13
C ARG A 139 19.13 10.66 -11.66
N ASP A 140 19.64 11.43 -10.72
CA ASP A 140 21.01 11.31 -10.21
C ASP A 140 21.19 10.09 -9.30
N TRP A 141 20.07 9.53 -8.82
CA TRP A 141 20.02 8.40 -7.89
C TRP A 141 19.47 7.10 -8.51
N ARG A 142 19.15 7.09 -9.82
CA ARG A 142 18.65 5.90 -10.54
C ARG A 142 19.69 4.78 -10.69
N HIS A 143 20.94 4.99 -10.27
CA HIS A 143 22.00 4.03 -10.46
C HIS A 143 21.85 2.79 -9.56
N ASN A 144 22.02 1.60 -10.14
CA ASN A 144 22.10 0.29 -9.46
C ASN A 144 20.87 -0.16 -8.66
N HIS A 145 19.70 0.48 -8.81
CA HIS A 145 18.45 0.10 -8.12
C HIS A 145 18.52 0.14 -6.57
N GLY A 146 19.53 0.79 -5.97
CA GLY A 146 19.73 0.77 -4.52
C GLY A 146 18.56 1.35 -3.73
N LEU A 147 18.12 2.56 -4.07
CA LEU A 147 16.98 3.21 -3.40
C LEU A 147 15.68 2.43 -3.59
N PHE A 148 15.49 1.81 -4.75
CA PHE A 148 14.35 0.93 -5.01
C PHE A 148 14.31 -0.23 -4.01
N MET A 149 15.46 -0.88 -3.76
CA MET A 149 15.54 -2.00 -2.81
C MET A 149 15.23 -1.54 -1.38
N TYR A 150 15.72 -0.38 -0.95
CA TYR A 150 15.41 0.17 0.38
C TYR A 150 13.93 0.54 0.54
N LEU A 151 13.33 1.22 -0.45
CA LEU A 151 11.91 1.58 -0.43
C LEU A 151 11.03 0.33 -0.35
N THR A 152 11.22 -0.60 -1.27
CA THR A 152 10.43 -1.84 -1.31
C THR A 152 10.63 -2.71 -0.08
N ARG A 153 11.85 -2.76 0.48
CA ARG A 153 12.11 -3.43 1.75
C ARG A 153 11.33 -2.78 2.91
N PHE A 154 11.42 -1.47 3.08
CA PHE A 154 10.66 -0.75 4.11
C PHE A 154 9.15 -0.99 3.98
N THR A 155 8.61 -0.87 2.77
CA THR A 155 7.18 -1.10 2.51
C THR A 155 6.79 -2.55 2.79
N LEU A 156 7.65 -3.51 2.45
CA LEU A 156 7.40 -4.94 2.69
C LEU A 156 7.35 -5.28 4.17
N ASP A 157 8.28 -4.74 4.96
CA ASP A 157 8.25 -4.92 6.42
C ASP A 157 6.94 -4.42 7.00
N HIS A 158 6.49 -3.23 6.59
CA HIS A 158 5.22 -2.70 7.05
C HIS A 158 4.01 -3.53 6.58
N ALA A 159 4.01 -3.93 5.30
CA ALA A 159 2.93 -4.72 4.72
C ALA A 159 2.75 -6.07 5.43
N ILE A 160 3.83 -6.77 5.75
CA ILE A 160 3.77 -8.07 6.42
C ILE A 160 3.52 -7.90 7.93
N GLN A 161 4.30 -7.06 8.61
CA GLN A 161 4.32 -7.02 10.07
C GLN A 161 3.13 -6.25 10.65
N ASN A 162 2.68 -5.18 10.00
CA ASN A 162 1.64 -4.29 10.53
C ASN A 162 0.27 -4.52 9.89
N LEU A 163 0.23 -4.79 8.59
CA LEU A 163 -1.02 -4.84 7.82
C LEU A 163 -1.48 -6.27 7.52
N GLY A 164 -0.56 -7.24 7.53
CA GLY A 164 -0.86 -8.62 7.16
C GLY A 164 -1.34 -8.73 5.71
N ILE A 165 -0.73 -7.96 4.81
CA ILE A 165 -0.96 -8.08 3.38
C ILE A 165 -0.48 -9.47 2.92
N ASP A 166 -1.32 -10.15 2.15
CA ASP A 166 -1.00 -11.45 1.57
C ASP A 166 -0.37 -11.30 0.18
N SER A 167 -0.80 -10.28 -0.58
CA SER A 167 -0.34 -10.10 -1.95
C SER A 167 -0.17 -8.65 -2.35
N TRP A 168 0.97 -8.41 -3.01
CA TRP A 168 1.18 -7.19 -3.77
C TRP A 168 0.80 -7.40 -5.22
N VAL A 169 0.18 -6.39 -5.81
CA VAL A 169 -0.04 -6.31 -7.25
C VAL A 169 0.66 -5.08 -7.81
N ILE A 170 1.08 -5.15 -9.07
CA ILE A 170 1.73 -4.05 -9.79
C ILE A 170 1.28 -4.04 -11.24
N VAL A 171 1.24 -2.84 -11.83
CA VAL A 171 1.20 -2.64 -13.28
C VAL A 171 2.50 -1.98 -13.70
N THR A 172 3.24 -2.62 -14.60
CA THR A 172 4.53 -2.11 -15.08
C THR A 172 4.63 -2.19 -16.59
N HIS A 173 5.59 -1.48 -17.17
CA HIS A 173 5.89 -1.64 -18.58
C HIS A 173 6.43 -3.07 -18.86
N PRO A 174 5.99 -3.77 -19.92
CA PRO A 174 6.40 -5.16 -20.21
C PRO A 174 7.91 -5.41 -20.20
N ASN A 175 8.71 -4.43 -20.62
CA ASN A 175 10.18 -4.48 -20.55
C ASN A 175 10.76 -4.69 -19.13
N ALA A 176 9.99 -4.40 -18.08
CA ALA A 176 10.40 -4.61 -16.69
C ALA A 176 9.94 -5.98 -16.14
N ARG A 177 9.15 -6.75 -16.90
CA ARG A 177 8.59 -8.04 -16.46
C ARG A 177 9.65 -8.97 -15.86
N ASP A 178 10.69 -9.27 -16.63
CA ASP A 178 11.74 -10.22 -16.20
C ASP A 178 12.54 -9.71 -14.99
N PHE A 179 12.59 -8.39 -14.77
CA PHE A 179 13.20 -7.83 -13.56
C PHE A 179 12.36 -8.21 -12.32
N TYR A 180 11.06 -7.97 -12.34
CA TYR A 180 10.18 -8.27 -11.22
C TYR A 180 10.00 -9.78 -11.00
N GLU A 181 9.81 -10.55 -12.08
CA GLU A 181 9.69 -12.00 -11.97
C GLU A 181 11.02 -12.65 -11.52
N GLY A 182 12.11 -12.31 -12.21
CA GLY A 182 13.40 -12.99 -12.02
C GLY A 182 14.13 -12.62 -10.74
N LEU A 183 13.93 -11.40 -10.23
CA LEU A 183 14.57 -10.93 -9.00
C LEU A 183 13.66 -11.06 -7.78
N LEU A 184 12.42 -10.59 -7.90
CA LEU A 184 11.50 -10.45 -6.76
C LEU A 184 10.42 -11.52 -6.72
N CYS A 185 10.45 -12.51 -7.63
CA CYS A 185 9.50 -13.63 -7.66
C CYS A 185 8.04 -13.22 -7.93
N PHE A 186 7.83 -12.11 -8.63
CA PHE A 186 6.50 -11.79 -9.14
C PHE A 186 6.06 -12.83 -10.18
N GLU A 187 4.75 -13.03 -10.25
CA GLU A 187 4.09 -13.91 -11.20
C GLU A 187 3.09 -13.09 -12.03
N PRO A 188 2.91 -13.40 -13.32
CA PRO A 188 1.94 -12.69 -14.15
C PRO A 188 0.51 -12.96 -13.66
N LEU A 189 -0.30 -11.91 -13.54
CA LEU A 189 -1.75 -12.06 -13.31
C LEU A 189 -2.49 -12.36 -14.62
N SER A 190 -1.99 -11.79 -15.71
CA SER A 190 -2.40 -12.06 -17.08
C SER A 190 -1.15 -12.08 -17.98
N GLU A 191 -1.22 -12.79 -19.10
CA GLU A 191 -0.21 -12.69 -20.17
C GLU A 191 -0.49 -11.51 -21.13
N GLU A 192 -1.65 -10.86 -20.97
CA GLU A 192 -2.08 -9.75 -21.81
C GLU A 192 -1.29 -8.47 -21.53
N VAL A 193 -0.87 -7.81 -22.62
CA VAL A 193 -0.31 -6.46 -22.58
C VAL A 193 -1.41 -5.49 -23.03
N PHE A 194 -1.70 -4.49 -22.20
CA PHE A 194 -2.76 -3.53 -22.44
C PHE A 194 -2.21 -2.11 -22.62
N SER A 195 -3.03 -1.21 -23.15
CA SER A 195 -2.72 0.22 -23.26
C SER A 195 -3.18 0.95 -22.00
N CYS A 196 -2.28 1.66 -21.34
CA CYS A 196 -2.59 2.45 -20.16
C CYS A 196 -2.90 3.91 -20.52
N ASP A 197 -4.18 4.26 -20.67
CA ASP A 197 -4.59 5.62 -21.07
C ASP A 197 -4.10 6.70 -20.11
N HIS A 198 -4.04 6.41 -18.80
CA HIS A 198 -3.55 7.31 -17.77
C HIS A 198 -2.06 7.70 -17.90
N VAL A 199 -1.31 7.03 -18.78
CA VAL A 199 0.10 7.30 -19.08
C VAL A 199 0.35 7.38 -20.59
N LYS A 200 -0.55 8.05 -21.31
CA LYS A 200 -0.47 8.29 -22.77
C LYS A 200 -0.44 7.01 -23.62
N GLY A 201 -1.19 5.99 -23.20
CA GLY A 201 -1.31 4.74 -23.94
C GLY A 201 -0.05 3.87 -23.90
N ALA A 202 0.83 4.08 -22.91
CA ALA A 202 2.00 3.22 -22.73
C ALA A 202 1.56 1.78 -22.42
N ALA A 203 2.35 0.81 -22.87
CA ALA A 203 2.07 -0.60 -22.62
C ALA A 203 2.16 -0.93 -21.12
N GLY A 204 1.16 -1.65 -20.61
CA GLY A 204 1.06 -2.15 -19.24
C GLY A 204 0.99 -3.67 -19.18
N PHE A 205 1.51 -4.21 -18.07
CA PHE A 205 1.52 -5.63 -17.76
C PHE A 205 1.30 -5.82 -16.26
N SER A 206 0.35 -6.68 -15.90
CA SER A 206 -0.08 -6.93 -14.52
C SER A 206 0.63 -8.13 -13.89
N GLN A 207 1.15 -7.93 -12.68
CA GLN A 207 1.85 -8.96 -11.93
C GLN A 207 1.43 -8.96 -10.47
N ARG A 208 1.61 -10.11 -9.81
CA ARG A 208 1.35 -10.34 -8.40
C ARG A 208 2.59 -10.90 -7.71
N LEU A 209 2.76 -10.57 -6.43
CA LEU A 209 3.71 -11.19 -5.52
C LEU A 209 2.98 -11.77 -4.31
N ASP A 210 3.09 -13.08 -4.09
CA ASP A 210 2.62 -13.77 -2.88
C ASP A 210 3.61 -13.52 -1.73
N LEU A 211 3.22 -12.68 -0.77
CA LEU A 211 4.05 -12.31 0.38
C LEU A 211 4.20 -13.46 1.38
N GLY A 212 3.23 -14.37 1.45
CA GLY A 212 3.25 -15.53 2.34
C GLY A 212 4.32 -16.55 1.96
N LYS A 213 4.58 -16.71 0.65
CA LYS A 213 5.64 -17.62 0.13
C LYS A 213 6.96 -16.92 -0.16
N LEU A 214 7.02 -15.60 -0.04
CA LEU A 214 8.14 -14.82 -0.53
C LEU A 214 9.47 -15.20 0.11
N LYS A 215 9.51 -15.36 1.44
CA LYS A 215 10.74 -15.72 2.15
C LYS A 215 11.25 -17.11 1.71
N GLU A 216 10.34 -18.06 1.51
CA GLU A 216 10.67 -19.40 1.02
C GLU A 216 11.22 -19.34 -0.42
N ASN A 217 10.56 -18.58 -1.30
CA ASN A 217 10.99 -18.39 -2.68
C ASN A 217 12.36 -17.71 -2.76
N PHE A 218 12.60 -16.69 -1.94
CA PHE A 218 13.92 -16.04 -1.84
C PHE A 218 14.98 -17.00 -1.30
N HIS A 219 14.64 -17.85 -0.33
CA HIS A 219 15.57 -18.84 0.19
C HIS A 219 16.02 -19.82 -0.91
N LYS A 220 15.09 -20.33 -1.73
CA LYS A 220 15.42 -21.24 -2.85
C LYS A 220 16.39 -20.63 -3.87
N ILE A 221 16.33 -19.31 -4.07
CA ILE A 221 17.10 -18.62 -5.12
C ILE A 221 18.42 -18.04 -4.59
N TYR A 222 18.39 -17.46 -3.39
CA TYR A 222 19.46 -16.60 -2.88
C TYR A 222 20.23 -17.17 -1.69
N ALA A 223 19.78 -18.27 -1.07
CA ALA A 223 20.52 -18.89 0.03
C ALA A 223 21.96 -19.24 -0.41
N GLY A 224 22.93 -18.88 0.43
CA GLY A 224 24.36 -19.10 0.17
C GLY A 224 25.00 -18.19 -0.88
N LYS A 225 24.25 -17.23 -1.46
CA LYS A 225 24.84 -16.21 -2.36
C LYS A 225 25.66 -15.20 -1.55
N PRO A 226 26.69 -14.57 -2.17
CA PRO A 226 27.42 -13.49 -1.52
C PRO A 226 26.49 -12.32 -1.20
N LYS A 227 26.78 -11.57 -0.11
CA LYS A 227 25.96 -10.44 0.39
C LYS A 227 25.53 -9.47 -0.71
N SER A 228 26.43 -9.15 -1.64
CA SER A 228 26.18 -8.27 -2.79
C SER A 228 25.09 -8.74 -3.77
N LYS A 229 24.67 -10.01 -3.70
CA LYS A 229 23.63 -10.60 -4.56
C LYS A 229 22.54 -11.32 -3.76
N ASN A 230 22.58 -11.26 -2.43
CA ASN A 230 21.67 -12.01 -1.59
C ASN A 230 20.45 -11.16 -1.20
N ILE A 231 19.40 -11.22 -2.04
CA ILE A 231 18.13 -10.53 -1.75
C ILE A 231 17.43 -11.10 -0.51
N LEU A 232 17.58 -12.41 -0.22
CA LEU A 232 17.03 -13.00 1.00
C LEU A 232 17.59 -12.29 2.24
N ASP A 233 18.91 -12.10 2.30
CA ASP A 233 19.54 -11.43 3.44
C ASP A 233 19.14 -9.96 3.49
N PHE A 234 19.26 -9.25 2.37
CA PHE A 234 18.92 -7.82 2.30
C PHE A 234 17.49 -7.55 2.72
N TYR A 235 16.55 -8.40 2.31
CA TYR A 235 15.19 -8.31 2.83
C TYR A 235 15.20 -8.86 4.25
N PHE A 236 15.13 -10.16 4.47
CA PHE A 236 14.67 -10.69 5.75
C PHE A 236 15.67 -10.68 6.91
N ASN A 237 16.97 -10.45 6.68
CA ASN A 237 18.00 -10.66 7.70
C ASN A 237 18.83 -9.41 8.05
N GLU A 238 18.97 -8.45 7.12
CA GLU A 238 19.69 -7.20 7.37
C GLU A 238 18.88 -6.24 8.26
N ASN A 239 19.59 -5.53 9.14
CA ASN A 239 19.01 -4.49 10.00
C ASN A 239 19.25 -3.10 9.37
N PHE A 240 18.17 -2.36 9.16
CA PHE A 240 18.18 -0.99 8.64
C PHE A 240 17.54 0.03 9.60
N ASP A 241 17.50 -0.22 10.90
CA ASP A 241 16.86 0.65 11.89
C ASP A 241 17.50 2.06 11.96
N SER A 242 18.78 2.20 11.56
CA SER A 242 19.43 3.52 11.43
C SER A 242 18.94 4.35 10.24
N VAL A 243 18.29 3.72 9.26
CA VAL A 243 17.80 4.34 8.02
C VAL A 243 16.27 4.38 7.99
N PHE A 244 15.62 3.36 8.53
CA PHE A 244 14.17 3.21 8.51
C PHE A 244 13.58 3.93 9.73
N LYS A 245 13.02 5.11 9.49
CA LYS A 245 12.18 5.78 10.49
C LYS A 245 10.79 5.17 10.43
N LYS A 246 10.65 4.06 11.15
CA LYS A 246 9.36 3.39 11.35
C LYS A 246 8.50 4.28 12.26
N PRO A 247 7.19 4.42 11.97
CA PRO A 247 6.30 5.15 12.86
C PRO A 247 6.22 4.46 14.23
N ASP A 248 6.11 5.25 15.30
CA ASP A 248 5.68 4.77 16.63
C ASP A 248 4.25 4.26 16.47
N VAL A 249 4.11 2.94 16.26
CA VAL A 249 2.94 2.03 16.27
C VAL A 249 1.58 2.70 16.64
N SER A 250 0.44 2.41 15.99
CA SER A 250 -0.09 1.07 15.77
C SER A 250 -1.28 1.04 14.79
N ILE A 251 -1.40 -0.09 14.05
CA ILE A 251 -2.65 -0.62 13.46
C ILE A 251 -3.18 0.10 12.22
N ILE A 252 -2.91 1.39 12.05
CA ILE A 252 -3.65 2.15 11.06
C ILE A 252 -2.76 2.77 9.98
N PRO A 253 -2.88 2.30 8.73
CA PRO A 253 -2.32 3.03 7.61
C PRO A 253 -3.21 4.26 7.43
N PHE A 254 -2.89 5.37 8.09
CA PHE A 254 -3.46 6.67 7.76
C PHE A 254 -2.36 7.52 7.15
N SER A 255 -2.55 7.90 5.89
CA SER A 255 -1.92 9.10 5.37
C SER A 255 -2.35 10.28 6.25
N ILE A 256 -1.38 11.06 6.70
CA ILE A 256 -1.63 12.35 7.34
C ILE A 256 -2.01 13.31 6.21
N MET A 257 -3.23 13.20 5.70
CA MET A 257 -3.82 14.17 4.80
C MET A 257 -4.66 15.14 5.61
N GLU A 258 -4.02 16.16 6.15
CA GLU A 258 -4.74 17.30 6.72
C GLU A 258 -5.63 17.96 5.65
N SER A 259 -6.77 18.53 6.04
CA SER A 259 -7.70 19.17 5.09
C SER A 259 -7.02 20.26 4.23
N GLN A 260 -6.05 20.98 4.81
CA GLN A 260 -5.28 22.00 4.08
C GLN A 260 -4.35 21.39 3.03
N LEU A 261 -3.78 20.21 3.33
CA LEU A 261 -2.96 19.44 2.40
C LEU A 261 -3.82 18.93 1.23
N PHE A 262 -5.03 18.45 1.54
CA PHE A 262 -6.01 18.03 0.54
C PHE A 262 -6.33 19.16 -0.45
N GLU A 263 -6.74 20.33 0.04
CA GLU A 263 -7.10 21.46 -0.83
C GLU A 263 -5.90 21.92 -1.67
N ASN A 264 -4.74 22.11 -1.05
CA ASN A 264 -3.58 22.67 -1.75
C ASN A 264 -3.03 21.70 -2.81
N LEU A 265 -2.88 20.41 -2.51
CA LEU A 265 -2.32 19.46 -3.48
C LEU A 265 -3.35 18.98 -4.50
N PHE A 266 -4.57 18.66 -4.08
CA PHE A 266 -5.52 17.90 -4.91
C PHE A 266 -6.58 18.74 -5.61
N GLN A 267 -6.77 20.00 -5.20
CA GLN A 267 -7.64 20.95 -5.89
C GLN A 267 -6.86 22.06 -6.59
N LYS A 268 -5.84 22.64 -5.93
CA LYS A 268 -5.08 23.78 -6.50
C LYS A 268 -3.93 23.33 -7.41
N LYS A 269 -3.08 22.41 -6.94
CA LYS A 269 -1.88 21.96 -7.67
C LYS A 269 -2.10 20.77 -8.60
N SER A 270 -3.24 20.08 -8.47
CA SER A 270 -3.68 19.05 -9.41
C SER A 270 -5.19 19.12 -9.61
N ASN A 271 -5.69 18.47 -10.65
CA ASN A 271 -7.13 18.43 -10.98
C ASN A 271 -7.85 17.16 -10.45
N THR A 272 -7.17 16.37 -9.62
CA THR A 272 -7.60 15.01 -9.24
C THR A 272 -8.90 14.99 -8.45
N ALA A 273 -9.13 15.94 -7.53
CA ALA A 273 -10.36 15.97 -6.74
C ALA A 273 -11.60 16.35 -7.58
N ASN A 274 -11.40 17.15 -8.63
CA ASN A 274 -12.51 17.69 -9.42
C ASN A 274 -13.11 16.64 -10.38
N VAL A 275 -12.32 15.66 -10.80
CA VAL A 275 -12.72 14.63 -11.77
C VAL A 275 -13.37 13.40 -11.15
N LEU A 276 -13.51 13.35 -9.82
CA LEU A 276 -14.15 12.23 -9.12
C LEU A 276 -15.65 12.16 -9.44
N SER A 277 -16.14 10.96 -9.76
CA SER A 277 -17.56 10.65 -9.86
C SER A 277 -18.28 10.75 -8.51
N LEU A 278 -19.61 10.81 -8.52
CA LEU A 278 -20.42 10.85 -7.30
C LEU A 278 -20.16 9.65 -6.38
N GLY A 279 -20.03 8.45 -6.95
CA GLY A 279 -19.75 7.23 -6.18
C GLY A 279 -18.38 7.26 -5.50
N GLU A 280 -17.35 7.70 -6.23
CA GLU A 280 -15.99 7.81 -5.68
C GLU A 280 -15.91 8.87 -4.57
N ARG A 281 -16.59 10.01 -4.74
CA ARG A 281 -16.72 11.03 -3.68
C ARG A 281 -17.37 10.45 -2.44
N GLN A 282 -18.46 9.69 -2.59
CA GLN A 282 -19.14 9.06 -1.46
C GLN A 282 -18.26 8.03 -0.73
N VAL A 283 -17.45 7.26 -1.47
CA VAL A 283 -16.48 6.33 -0.87
C VAL A 283 -15.43 7.08 -0.05
N LEU A 284 -14.87 8.16 -0.60
CA LEU A 284 -13.89 8.99 0.11
C LEU A 284 -14.51 9.66 1.34
N GLU A 285 -15.70 10.26 1.22
CA GLU A 285 -16.43 10.86 2.34
C GLU A 285 -16.65 9.83 3.47
N ASN A 286 -16.97 8.56 3.16
CA ASN A 286 -17.12 7.52 4.18
C ASN A 286 -15.79 7.03 4.78
N SER A 287 -14.67 7.36 4.16
CA SER A 287 -13.32 6.95 4.57
C SER A 287 -12.64 7.98 5.48
N TYR A 288 -13.14 9.22 5.55
CA TYR A 288 -12.59 10.26 6.43
C TYR A 288 -13.47 10.52 7.66
N PRO A 289 -12.88 10.84 8.83
CA PRO A 289 -13.65 11.33 9.98
C PRO A 289 -14.44 12.60 9.63
N THR A 290 -15.64 12.73 10.18
CA THR A 290 -16.56 13.86 9.92
C THR A 290 -15.93 15.24 10.15
N SER A 291 -14.95 15.35 11.06
CA SER A 291 -14.21 16.60 11.33
C SER A 291 -13.40 17.12 10.13
N MET A 292 -12.99 16.26 9.19
CA MET A 292 -12.26 16.66 7.98
C MET A 292 -13.16 16.95 6.78
N ILE A 293 -14.40 16.44 6.77
CA ILE A 293 -15.36 16.69 5.67
C ILE A 293 -15.96 18.09 5.77
N ASN A 294 -16.07 18.66 6.97
CA ASN A 294 -16.55 20.04 7.16
C ASN A 294 -15.64 21.10 6.55
N THR A 295 -14.40 20.76 6.23
CA THR A 295 -13.50 21.62 5.43
C THR A 295 -13.67 21.38 3.93
N GLN A 296 -14.29 20.26 3.52
CA GLN A 296 -14.54 19.91 2.12
C GLN A 296 -15.94 20.31 1.61
N ARG A 297 -16.84 20.85 2.45
CA ARG A 297 -18.15 21.40 2.03
C ARG A 297 -18.55 22.66 2.80
N THR A 298 -18.90 23.70 2.04
CA THR A 298 -19.86 24.74 2.46
C THR A 298 -21.25 24.10 2.62
N LEU A 299 -21.89 24.36 3.77
CA LEU A 299 -23.34 24.32 4.05
C LEU A 299 -24.16 23.09 3.57
N GLN A 300 -24.54 22.22 4.50
CA GLN A 300 -25.93 21.90 4.88
C GLN A 300 -25.99 20.62 5.74
N GLU A 301 -26.67 20.74 6.90
CA GLU A 301 -27.29 19.68 7.70
C GLU A 301 -26.48 18.98 8.82
N ALA A 302 -26.80 19.39 10.05
CA ALA A 302 -26.41 18.72 11.31
C ALA A 302 -27.14 17.38 11.58
N SER A 303 -28.23 17.10 10.85
CA SER A 303 -28.98 15.83 10.91
C SER A 303 -28.18 14.66 10.29
N ASP A 304 -27.42 14.96 9.23
CA ASP A 304 -26.61 13.98 8.51
C ASP A 304 -25.37 13.54 9.29
N THR A 305 -24.88 14.37 10.21
CA THR A 305 -23.66 14.14 11.00
C THR A 305 -23.75 12.88 11.87
N HIS A 306 -24.88 12.64 12.55
CA HIS A 306 -25.08 11.43 13.37
C HIS A 306 -25.18 10.17 12.51
N ARG A 307 -25.92 10.23 11.39
CA ARG A 307 -26.05 9.13 10.43
C ARG A 307 -24.72 8.79 9.72
N ARG A 308 -23.80 9.76 9.64
CA ARG A 308 -22.44 9.61 9.08
C ARG A 308 -21.44 9.05 10.10
N ILE A 309 -21.51 9.45 11.37
CA ILE A 309 -20.69 8.84 12.45
C ILE A 309 -20.98 7.33 12.58
N GLU A 310 -22.23 6.92 12.37
CA GLU A 310 -22.61 5.50 12.31
C GLU A 310 -22.00 4.75 11.10
N LYS A 311 -21.62 5.46 10.03
CA LYS A 311 -21.12 4.90 8.76
C LYS A 311 -19.59 4.93 8.61
N TYR A 312 -18.89 5.81 9.32
CA TYR A 312 -17.43 5.89 9.25
C TYR A 312 -16.79 4.57 9.68
N ARG A 313 -15.90 4.02 8.84
CA ARG A 313 -15.18 2.78 9.13
C ARG A 313 -13.69 3.08 9.19
N SER A 314 -13.10 2.91 10.38
CA SER A 314 -11.65 3.03 10.57
C SER A 314 -10.95 1.76 10.09
N PRO A 315 -10.00 1.84 9.14
CA PRO A 315 -9.12 0.72 8.82
C PRO A 315 -8.32 0.33 10.07
N VAL A 316 -8.07 -0.96 10.31
CA VAL A 316 -7.28 -1.42 11.48
C VAL A 316 -6.43 -2.67 11.29
N PHE A 317 -6.68 -3.53 10.31
CA PHE A 317 -5.83 -4.71 10.02
C PHE A 317 -5.37 -5.56 11.23
N LEU A 318 -6.26 -5.82 12.19
CA LEU A 318 -5.94 -6.49 13.45
C LEU A 318 -6.08 -8.02 13.38
N PRO A 319 -5.11 -8.80 13.89
CA PRO A 319 -5.33 -10.22 14.12
C PRO A 319 -6.39 -10.45 15.21
N ALA A 320 -7.30 -11.38 14.97
CA ALA A 320 -8.34 -11.76 15.91
C ALA A 320 -8.69 -13.25 15.78
N MET A 321 -9.39 -13.76 16.81
CA MET A 321 -10.02 -15.08 16.79
C MET A 321 -11.53 -14.91 16.83
N LEU A 322 -12.24 -15.57 15.93
CA LEU A 322 -13.70 -15.59 15.89
C LEU A 322 -14.19 -16.95 16.39
N SER A 323 -14.88 -16.95 17.53
CA SER A 323 -15.51 -18.13 18.13
C SER A 323 -16.97 -18.20 17.71
N ILE A 324 -17.38 -19.31 17.09
CA ILE A 324 -18.76 -19.58 16.66
C ILE A 324 -19.13 -20.99 17.12
N GLY A 325 -19.94 -21.11 18.18
CA GLY A 325 -20.14 -22.39 18.84
C GLY A 325 -18.80 -22.98 19.29
N ASP A 326 -18.50 -24.21 18.86
CA ASP A 326 -17.24 -24.91 19.15
C ASP A 326 -16.10 -24.57 18.16
N GLN A 327 -16.39 -23.82 17.10
CA GLN A 327 -15.38 -23.44 16.11
C GLN A 327 -14.64 -22.18 16.55
N ILE A 328 -13.30 -22.20 16.45
CA ILE A 328 -12.44 -21.03 16.66
C ILE A 328 -11.64 -20.81 15.38
N LEU A 329 -11.91 -19.70 14.70
CA LEU A 329 -11.31 -19.38 13.40
C LEU A 329 -10.38 -18.17 13.53
N PRO A 330 -9.12 -18.25 13.05
CA PRO A 330 -8.28 -17.07 12.91
C PRO A 330 -8.86 -16.17 11.82
N VAL A 331 -9.01 -14.89 12.15
CA VAL A 331 -9.51 -13.86 11.25
C VAL A 331 -8.64 -12.61 11.37
N ARG A 332 -8.67 -11.76 10.35
CA ARG A 332 -8.14 -10.40 10.42
C ARG A 332 -9.27 -9.40 10.32
N VAL A 333 -9.35 -8.49 11.28
CA VAL A 333 -10.28 -7.36 11.27
C VAL A 333 -9.68 -6.26 10.42
N ILE A 334 -10.24 -5.99 9.26
CA ILE A 334 -9.68 -5.03 8.31
C ILE A 334 -10.23 -3.61 8.52
N ASN A 335 -11.45 -3.48 9.04
CA ASN A 335 -11.99 -2.20 9.49
C ASN A 335 -13.04 -2.36 10.60
N VAL A 336 -13.27 -1.27 11.34
CA VAL A 336 -14.22 -1.19 12.45
C VAL A 336 -15.05 0.08 12.36
N SER A 337 -16.30 0.02 12.80
CA SER A 337 -17.16 1.16 13.10
C SER A 337 -17.79 0.98 14.48
N GLN A 338 -18.53 1.98 14.97
CA GLN A 338 -19.22 1.89 16.27
C GLN A 338 -20.11 0.64 16.38
N LYS A 339 -20.78 0.24 15.29
CA LYS A 339 -21.78 -0.84 15.30
C LYS A 339 -21.37 -2.12 14.56
N GLY A 340 -20.15 -2.17 13.99
CA GLY A 340 -19.74 -3.34 13.24
C GLY A 340 -18.26 -3.43 12.93
N ALA A 341 -17.85 -4.58 12.41
CA ALA A 341 -16.50 -4.87 11.97
C ALA A 341 -16.53 -5.61 10.63
N ARG A 342 -15.49 -5.48 9.82
CA ARG A 342 -15.30 -6.31 8.63
C ARG A 342 -14.12 -7.22 8.89
N VAL A 343 -14.31 -8.52 8.64
CA VAL A 343 -13.27 -9.53 8.87
C VAL A 343 -13.01 -10.33 7.61
N VAL A 344 -11.76 -10.77 7.47
CA VAL A 344 -11.29 -11.69 6.42
C VAL A 344 -10.69 -12.91 7.11
N SER A 345 -10.92 -14.11 6.57
CA SER A 345 -10.35 -15.37 7.05
C SER A 345 -9.69 -16.15 5.93
N LYS A 346 -8.73 -17.01 6.28
CA LYS A 346 -8.19 -18.03 5.36
C LYS A 346 -9.01 -19.32 5.37
N HIS A 347 -9.97 -19.42 6.28
CA HIS A 347 -10.87 -20.55 6.38
C HIS A 347 -12.28 -20.10 5.97
N PRO A 348 -13.08 -20.98 5.33
CA PRO A 348 -14.46 -20.66 4.99
C PRO A 348 -15.26 -20.24 6.22
N LEU A 349 -15.97 -19.12 6.11
CA LEU A 349 -16.89 -18.59 7.10
C LEU A 349 -18.32 -18.97 6.70
N GLY A 350 -19.12 -19.39 7.69
CA GLY A 350 -20.55 -19.64 7.54
C GLY A 350 -21.39 -18.58 8.26
N PRO A 351 -22.66 -18.37 7.86
CA PRO A 351 -23.54 -17.48 8.59
C PRO A 351 -23.73 -17.96 10.04
N PHE A 352 -23.80 -17.02 10.98
CA PHE A 352 -24.01 -17.32 12.40
C PHE A 352 -24.76 -16.19 13.09
N GLU A 353 -25.58 -16.53 14.09
CA GLU A 353 -26.35 -15.56 14.87
C GLU A 353 -25.59 -14.98 16.06
N LYS A 354 -24.75 -15.79 16.72
CA LYS A 354 -23.97 -15.40 17.90
C LYS A 354 -22.56 -15.93 17.82
N GLY A 355 -21.60 -15.06 18.07
CA GLY A 355 -20.18 -15.40 18.17
C GLY A 355 -19.44 -14.43 19.07
N LEU A 356 -18.17 -14.75 19.35
CA LEU A 356 -17.27 -13.93 20.14
C LEU A 356 -16.03 -13.60 19.31
N LEU A 357 -15.77 -12.31 19.10
CA LEU A 357 -14.57 -11.82 18.43
C LEU A 357 -13.53 -11.41 19.48
N VAL A 358 -12.41 -12.12 19.55
CA VAL A 358 -11.29 -11.83 20.46
C VAL A 358 -10.20 -11.13 19.68
N LEU A 359 -10.02 -9.83 19.91
CA LEU A 359 -9.02 -9.01 19.25
C LEU A 359 -7.71 -9.01 20.03
N THR A 360 -6.59 -8.94 19.31
CA THR A 360 -5.27 -8.69 19.91
C THR A 360 -4.74 -7.34 19.44
N HIS A 361 -4.71 -6.36 20.33
CA HIS A 361 -4.17 -5.03 20.06
C HIS A 361 -2.76 -4.90 20.67
N PRO A 362 -1.77 -4.31 19.97
CA PRO A 362 -0.41 -4.16 20.50
C PRO A 362 -0.37 -3.43 21.84
N ASP A 363 -1.07 -2.30 21.95
CA ASP A 363 -1.00 -1.44 23.16
C ASP A 363 -1.98 -1.84 24.28
N ARG A 364 -3.09 -2.51 23.96
CA ARG A 364 -4.17 -2.82 24.92
C ARG A 364 -4.24 -4.29 25.31
N GLY A 365 -3.46 -5.16 24.66
CA GLY A 365 -3.58 -6.59 24.82
C GLY A 365 -4.86 -7.15 24.20
N ARG A 366 -5.43 -8.19 24.82
CA ARG A 366 -6.58 -8.92 24.29
C ARG A 366 -7.88 -8.46 24.92
N PHE A 367 -8.90 -8.27 24.09
CA PHE A 367 -10.27 -8.00 24.54
C PHE A 367 -11.29 -8.67 23.62
N SER A 368 -12.48 -8.94 24.13
CA SER A 368 -13.49 -9.75 23.44
C SER A 368 -14.80 -9.01 23.27
N VAL A 369 -15.47 -9.24 22.15
CA VAL A 369 -16.71 -8.54 21.78
C VAL A 369 -17.72 -9.53 21.21
N SER A 370 -18.96 -9.46 21.69
CA SER A 370 -20.04 -10.28 21.15
C SER A 370 -20.47 -9.75 19.78
N VAL A 371 -20.60 -10.66 18.83
CA VAL A 371 -20.89 -10.34 17.42
C VAL A 371 -21.94 -11.25 16.82
N SER A 372 -22.57 -10.78 15.75
CA SER A 372 -23.42 -11.58 14.86
C SER A 372 -22.99 -11.37 13.40
N GLY A 373 -23.10 -12.41 12.57
CA GLY A 373 -22.85 -12.29 11.14
C GLY A 373 -23.98 -11.55 10.44
N ILE A 374 -23.65 -10.55 9.62
CA ILE A 374 -24.65 -9.77 8.85
C ILE A 374 -24.71 -10.24 7.40
N TRP A 375 -23.55 -10.31 6.76
CA TRP A 375 -23.41 -10.65 5.36
C TRP A 375 -22.10 -11.39 5.15
N LEU A 376 -22.09 -12.27 4.16
CA LEU A 376 -20.92 -13.02 3.73
C LEU A 376 -20.66 -12.66 2.26
N ARG A 377 -19.40 -12.34 1.94
CA ARG A 377 -18.95 -12.11 0.56
C ARG A 377 -18.01 -13.24 0.18
N GLY A 378 -18.44 -14.07 -0.78
CA GLY A 378 -17.73 -15.31 -1.09
C GLY A 378 -17.77 -16.26 0.11
N GLN A 379 -16.61 -16.82 0.47
CA GLN A 379 -16.47 -17.71 1.64
C GLN A 379 -15.53 -17.16 2.72
N TYR A 380 -14.83 -16.06 2.46
CA TYR A 380 -13.69 -15.66 3.29
C TYR A 380 -13.83 -14.27 3.90
N GLU A 381 -14.85 -13.52 3.53
CA GLU A 381 -15.06 -12.16 4.02
C GLU A 381 -16.45 -12.00 4.61
N MET A 382 -16.53 -11.42 5.81
CA MET A 382 -17.79 -11.25 6.52
C MET A 382 -17.91 -9.87 7.17
N GLY A 383 -19.13 -9.34 7.13
CA GLY A 383 -19.56 -8.21 7.95
C GLY A 383 -20.12 -8.70 9.27
N LEU A 384 -19.59 -8.16 10.36
CA LEU A 384 -20.02 -8.44 11.72
C LEU A 384 -20.79 -7.24 12.29
N ARG A 385 -21.89 -7.51 13.00
CA ARG A 385 -22.56 -6.54 13.86
C ARG A 385 -22.09 -6.74 15.29
N ILE A 386 -21.77 -5.66 15.98
CA ILE A 386 -21.47 -5.70 17.40
C ILE A 386 -22.80 -5.75 18.18
N THR A 387 -22.97 -6.78 19.01
CA THR A 387 -24.23 -7.00 19.74
C THR A 387 -24.14 -6.59 21.21
N SER A 388 -22.94 -6.58 21.80
CA SER A 388 -22.72 -6.03 23.14
C SER A 388 -21.22 -5.83 23.42
N SER A 389 -20.79 -4.59 23.66
CA SER A 389 -19.81 -4.26 24.70
C SER A 389 -19.67 -2.74 24.88
N TYR A 390 -19.71 -2.28 26.13
CA TYR A 390 -19.33 -0.91 26.50
C TYR A 390 -17.87 -0.60 26.08
N GLU A 391 -17.01 -1.61 26.11
CA GLU A 391 -15.61 -1.52 25.72
C GLU A 391 -15.42 -1.25 24.22
N TRP A 392 -16.28 -1.78 23.34
CA TRP A 392 -16.15 -1.59 21.89
C TRP A 392 -16.53 -0.18 21.45
N GLU A 393 -17.63 0.37 21.96
CA GLU A 393 -18.04 1.73 21.61
C GLU A 393 -16.94 2.72 22.01
N HIS A 394 -16.42 2.58 23.23
CA HIS A 394 -15.33 3.42 23.70
C HIS A 394 -14.03 3.20 22.91
N TRP A 395 -13.68 1.96 22.57
CA TRP A 395 -12.46 1.64 21.83
C TRP A 395 -12.53 2.05 20.35
N SER A 396 -13.63 1.79 19.66
CA SER A 396 -13.82 2.19 18.25
C SER A 396 -13.82 3.71 18.10
N GLU A 397 -14.41 4.45 19.06
CA GLU A 397 -14.26 5.89 19.14
C GLU A 397 -12.82 6.32 19.43
N GLN A 398 -12.12 5.64 20.33
CA GLN A 398 -10.72 5.96 20.61
C GLN A 398 -9.81 5.69 19.41
N ILE A 399 -10.09 4.67 18.61
CA ILE A 399 -9.41 4.46 17.32
C ILE A 399 -9.69 5.63 16.41
N ALA A 400 -10.96 5.98 16.19
CA ALA A 400 -11.33 7.13 15.36
C ALA A 400 -10.68 8.44 15.85
N LYS A 401 -10.57 8.63 17.17
CA LYS A 401 -9.91 9.78 17.81
C LYS A 401 -8.38 9.68 17.76
N SER A 402 -7.78 8.50 17.82
CA SER A 402 -6.33 8.27 17.71
C SER A 402 -5.84 8.56 16.30
N VAL A 403 -6.62 8.15 15.28
CA VAL A 403 -6.46 8.57 13.89
C VAL A 403 -6.43 10.10 13.82
N ALA A 404 -7.42 10.77 14.42
CA ALA A 404 -7.52 12.22 14.43
C ALA A 404 -6.44 12.95 15.29
N ARG A 405 -5.87 12.30 16.30
CA ARG A 405 -4.81 12.87 17.18
C ARG A 405 -3.42 12.72 16.60
N HIS A 406 -3.09 11.59 15.96
CA HIS A 406 -1.84 11.45 15.20
C HIS A 406 -1.72 12.54 14.13
N GLN A 407 -2.86 12.91 13.53
CA GLN A 407 -2.97 14.00 12.56
C GLN A 407 -2.91 15.42 13.16
N ASN A 408 -3.00 15.59 14.50
CA ASN A 408 -2.84 16.89 15.16
C ASN A 408 -1.44 17.09 15.75
N LYS A 409 -0.65 16.03 16.00
CA LYS A 409 0.74 16.15 16.49
C LYS A 409 1.67 16.78 15.43
N SER A 410 1.35 16.66 14.14
CA SER A 410 2.03 17.38 13.04
C SER A 410 1.93 18.90 13.18
N ARG A 411 0.88 19.43 13.81
CA ARG A 411 0.69 20.89 14.02
C ARG A 411 1.70 21.53 14.97
N SER A 412 2.29 20.76 15.90
CA SER A 412 3.23 21.30 16.89
C SER A 412 4.70 21.22 16.46
N ALA A 413 4.97 20.62 15.29
CA ALA A 413 6.31 20.44 14.75
C ALA A 413 6.56 21.22 13.44
N SER A 414 5.59 22.01 12.98
CA SER A 414 5.68 22.92 11.83
C SER A 414 6.07 24.33 12.24
#